data_AF-A0A7T0G042-F1
#
_entry.id   AF-A0A7T0G042-F1
#
_cell.length_a   1.000
_cell.length_b   1.000
_cell.length_c   1.000
_cell.angle_alpha   90.00
_cell.angle_beta   90.00
_cell.angle_gamma   90.00
#
_symmetry.space_group_name_H-M   'P 1'
#
loop_
_entity.id
_entity.type
_entity.pdbx_description
1 polymer ?
#
loop_
_entity_poly.entity_id
_entity_poly.type
_entity_poly.pdbx_seq_one_letter_code
_entity_poly.pdbx_strand_id
1 'polypeptide(L)'
;MDIPKLMVLTADQFHLLLDADPDGFYDRDTRDQLLRLVQKLENFSKDCSRPEADLLRKHKRHTLGLRFPKGTVSQHTVDISGGMLVEGRHEADAILGGGLVVADTGTVVGKVTAASIVCRGVIKGDIVARGTVHLCANGRIEGNVEAATLQIEDGARFMGHCRLEPELKPKPTTAWNSFKSLLGMGSSQASD
;
A
#
# COMPACT_ATOMS: atom_id res chain seq x y z
N MET A 1 -17.71 -25.46 12.96
CA MET A 1 -17.92 -24.11 13.50
C MET A 1 -19.31 -23.68 13.06
N ASP A 2 -20.15 -23.20 13.98
CA ASP A 2 -21.45 -22.63 13.61
C ASP A 2 -21.23 -21.40 12.74
N ILE A 3 -21.83 -21.39 11.54
CA ILE A 3 -21.82 -20.22 10.67
C ILE A 3 -22.72 -19.18 11.32
N PRO A 4 -22.22 -17.98 11.65
CA PRO A 4 -23.07 -16.93 12.21
C PRO A 4 -24.24 -16.64 11.27
N LYS A 5 -25.38 -16.23 11.82
CA LYS A 5 -26.53 -15.83 11.00
C LYS A 5 -26.20 -14.51 10.27
N LEU A 6 -25.81 -14.63 9.00
CA LEU A 6 -25.50 -13.49 8.12
C LEU A 6 -26.77 -13.01 7.41
N MET A 7 -26.84 -11.70 7.13
CA MET A 7 -28.00 -11.07 6.46
C MET A 7 -27.66 -10.48 5.10
N VAL A 8 -26.40 -10.10 4.87
CA VAL A 8 -25.95 -9.38 3.68
C VAL A 8 -24.93 -10.20 2.88
N LEU A 9 -23.94 -10.79 3.56
CA LEU A 9 -22.86 -11.57 2.96
C LEU A 9 -23.19 -13.06 2.94
N THR A 10 -22.65 -13.77 1.94
CA THR A 10 -22.56 -15.23 2.00
C THR A 10 -21.47 -15.66 2.99
N ALA A 11 -21.47 -16.92 3.42
CA ALA A 11 -20.43 -17.44 4.31
C ALA A 11 -19.02 -17.24 3.72
N ASP A 12 -18.83 -17.53 2.43
CA ASP A 12 -17.53 -17.35 1.75
C ASP A 12 -17.12 -15.88 1.69
N GLN A 13 -18.06 -14.97 1.42
CA GLN A 13 -17.79 -13.53 1.41
C GLN A 13 -17.40 -13.03 2.80
N PHE A 14 -18.07 -13.52 3.84
CA PHE A 14 -17.78 -13.18 5.22
C PHE A 14 -16.37 -13.65 5.61
N HIS A 15 -16.02 -14.91 5.32
CA HIS A 15 -14.69 -15.46 5.62
C HIS A 15 -13.58 -14.73 4.85
N LEU A 16 -13.78 -14.47 3.55
CA LEU A 16 -12.82 -13.71 2.75
C LEU A 16 -12.52 -12.34 3.37
N LEU A 17 -13.55 -11.60 3.79
CA LEU A 17 -13.37 -10.28 4.40
C LEU A 17 -12.85 -10.36 5.85
N LEU A 18 -13.22 -11.40 6.60
CA LEU A 18 -12.75 -11.64 7.96
C LEU A 18 -11.23 -11.84 7.99
N ASP A 19 -10.73 -12.68 7.09
CA ASP A 19 -9.32 -13.05 6.98
C ASP A 19 -8.47 -11.94 6.35
N ALA A 20 -9.09 -11.02 5.62
CA ALA A 20 -8.40 -9.88 5.05
C ALA A 20 -7.86 -8.95 6.15
N ASP A 21 -6.57 -8.63 6.04
CA ASP A 21 -5.95 -7.48 6.68
C ASP A 21 -6.44 -6.18 6.00
N PRO A 22 -7.10 -5.25 6.72
CA PRO A 22 -7.51 -3.96 6.18
C PRO A 22 -6.33 -3.14 5.60
N ASP A 23 -5.13 -3.37 6.10
CA ASP A 23 -3.91 -2.67 5.71
C ASP A 23 -3.03 -3.49 4.76
N GLY A 24 -3.55 -4.63 4.30
CA GLY A 24 -2.85 -5.59 3.43
C GLY A 24 -2.78 -5.18 1.96
N PHE A 25 -1.94 -5.90 1.20
CA PHE A 25 -1.80 -5.76 -0.25
C PHE A 25 -2.25 -7.04 -0.95
N TYR A 26 -3.14 -6.89 -1.93
CA TYR A 26 -3.81 -7.99 -2.62
C TYR A 26 -3.63 -7.88 -4.13
N ASP A 27 -3.69 -8.99 -4.86
CA ASP A 27 -3.82 -8.94 -6.31
C ASP A 27 -5.08 -8.17 -6.72
N ARG A 28 -5.16 -7.78 -8.00
CA ARG A 28 -6.25 -6.93 -8.51
C ARG A 28 -7.63 -7.54 -8.26
N ASP A 29 -7.80 -8.83 -8.53
CA ASP A 29 -9.11 -9.48 -8.47
C ASP A 29 -9.59 -9.62 -7.03
N THR A 30 -8.71 -10.07 -6.15
CA THR A 30 -8.99 -10.19 -4.71
C THR A 30 -9.27 -8.81 -4.10
N ARG A 31 -8.47 -7.80 -4.44
CA ARG A 31 -8.67 -6.42 -3.96
C ARG A 31 -10.03 -5.88 -4.38
N ASP A 32 -10.38 -6.03 -5.65
CA ASP A 32 -11.65 -5.53 -6.20
C ASP A 32 -12.84 -6.27 -5.58
N GLN A 33 -12.71 -7.58 -5.34
CA GLN A 33 -13.71 -8.35 -4.62
C GLN A 33 -13.90 -7.83 -3.18
N LEU A 34 -12.81 -7.64 -2.42
CA LEU A 34 -12.89 -7.12 -1.05
C LEU A 34 -13.54 -5.73 -0.99
N LEU A 35 -13.15 -4.81 -1.88
CA LEU A 35 -13.75 -3.48 -1.95
C LEU A 35 -15.25 -3.54 -2.25
N ARG A 36 -15.67 -4.42 -3.17
CA ARG A 36 -17.11 -4.65 -3.45
C ARG A 36 -17.86 -5.17 -2.23
N LEU A 37 -17.25 -6.03 -1.42
CA LEU A 37 -17.88 -6.54 -0.20
C LEU A 37 -18.03 -5.45 0.86
N VAL A 38 -17.00 -4.61 1.06
CA VAL A 38 -17.10 -3.45 1.96
C VAL A 38 -18.19 -2.50 1.49
N GLN A 39 -18.23 -2.17 0.20
CA GLN A 39 -19.27 -1.31 -0.37
C GLN A 39 -20.68 -1.92 -0.21
N LYS A 40 -20.81 -3.24 -0.38
CA LYS A 40 -22.07 -3.95 -0.17
C LYS A 40 -22.51 -3.82 1.28
N LEU A 41 -21.62 -4.03 2.26
CA LEU A 41 -21.94 -3.82 3.67
C LEU A 41 -22.33 -2.37 3.99
N GLU A 42 -21.68 -1.39 3.37
CA GLU A 42 -22.05 0.03 3.54
C GLU A 42 -23.47 0.31 3.05
N ASN A 43 -23.80 -0.18 1.85
CA ASN A 43 -25.11 0.00 1.22
C ASN A 43 -26.24 -0.64 2.03
N PHE A 44 -25.96 -1.76 2.72
CA PHE A 44 -26.91 -2.49 3.57
C PHE A 44 -26.58 -2.36 5.07
N SER A 45 -25.98 -1.24 5.48
CA SER A 45 -25.47 -1.06 6.84
C SER A 45 -26.54 -1.17 7.94
N LYS A 46 -27.81 -0.91 7.62
CA LYS A 46 -28.96 -1.06 8.54
C LYS A 46 -29.41 -2.51 8.72
N ASP A 47 -29.15 -3.36 7.73
CA ASP A 47 -29.60 -4.76 7.67
C ASP A 47 -28.50 -5.74 8.09
N CYS A 48 -27.28 -5.24 8.30
CA CYS A 48 -26.13 -6.03 8.74
C CYS A 48 -26.40 -6.73 10.08
N SER A 49 -26.11 -8.03 10.12
CA SER A 49 -25.94 -8.75 11.39
C SER A 49 -24.78 -8.15 12.20
N ARG A 50 -24.73 -8.46 13.51
CA ARG A 50 -23.64 -7.96 14.39
C ARG A 50 -22.23 -8.29 13.84
N PRO A 51 -21.94 -9.53 13.40
CA PRO A 51 -20.63 -9.85 12.81
C PRO A 51 -20.31 -9.05 11.54
N GLU A 52 -21.31 -8.81 10.68
CA GLU A 52 -21.14 -8.02 9.45
C GLU A 52 -20.88 -6.54 9.76
N ALA A 53 -21.58 -5.98 10.75
CA ALA A 53 -21.35 -4.61 11.21
C ALA A 53 -19.95 -4.43 11.82
N ASP A 54 -19.43 -5.45 12.49
CA ASP A 54 -18.06 -5.48 13.02
C ASP A 54 -17.02 -5.51 11.89
N LEU A 55 -17.22 -6.33 10.86
CA LEU A 55 -16.38 -6.32 9.65
C LEU A 55 -16.42 -4.96 8.95
N LEU A 56 -17.60 -4.38 8.77
CA LEU A 56 -17.72 -3.06 8.17
C LEU A 56 -16.94 -2.02 8.99
N ARG A 57 -17.07 -2.03 10.32
CA ARG A 57 -16.32 -1.11 11.19
C ARG A 57 -14.81 -1.29 11.06
N LYS A 58 -14.34 -2.54 10.92
CA LYS A 58 -12.93 -2.90 10.72
C LYS A 58 -12.39 -2.40 9.38
N HIS A 59 -13.17 -2.49 8.29
CA HIS A 59 -12.66 -2.21 6.94
C HIS A 59 -13.04 -0.86 6.33
N LYS A 60 -14.12 -0.19 6.78
CA LYS A 60 -14.70 1.02 6.13
C LYS A 60 -13.75 2.21 5.93
N ARG A 61 -12.63 2.27 6.65
CA ARG A 61 -11.65 3.39 6.53
C ARG A 61 -10.39 3.01 5.75
N HIS A 62 -10.31 1.77 5.27
CA HIS A 62 -9.12 1.23 4.66
C HIS A 62 -9.32 1.13 3.14
N THR A 63 -8.27 1.50 2.41
CA THR A 63 -8.32 1.62 0.94
C THR A 63 -7.78 0.40 0.20
N LEU A 64 -7.25 -0.57 0.95
CA LEU A 64 -6.61 -1.83 0.50
C LEU A 64 -5.49 -1.63 -0.54
N GLY A 65 -4.32 -2.18 -0.26
CA GLY A 65 -3.17 -2.10 -1.16
C GLY A 65 -3.31 -2.99 -2.38
N LEU A 66 -2.75 -2.56 -3.51
CA LEU A 66 -2.60 -3.40 -4.72
C LEU A 66 -1.21 -4.05 -4.72
N ARG A 67 -1.14 -5.35 -5.01
CA ARG A 67 0.09 -6.14 -5.10
C ARG A 67 0.34 -6.57 -6.54
N PHE A 68 1.59 -6.39 -6.98
CA PHE A 68 2.12 -6.95 -8.22
C PHE A 68 3.14 -8.04 -7.88
N PRO A 69 2.77 -9.32 -7.91
CA PRO A 69 3.64 -10.42 -7.52
C PRO A 69 4.88 -10.56 -8.40
N LYS A 70 5.91 -11.24 -7.88
CA LYS A 70 7.10 -11.60 -8.63
C LYS A 70 6.73 -12.36 -9.92
N GLY A 71 7.41 -12.04 -11.02
CA GLY A 71 7.16 -12.66 -12.34
C GLY A 71 6.00 -12.03 -13.12
N THR A 72 5.29 -11.05 -12.56
CA THR A 72 4.25 -10.30 -13.28
C THR A 72 4.80 -9.01 -13.89
N VAL A 73 4.22 -8.58 -15.00
CA VAL A 73 4.47 -7.29 -15.64
C VAL A 73 3.15 -6.55 -15.79
N SER A 74 3.06 -5.32 -15.28
CA SER A 74 1.90 -4.43 -15.43
C SER A 74 2.31 -3.21 -16.24
N GLN A 75 1.52 -2.87 -17.27
CA GLN A 75 1.77 -1.72 -18.15
C GLN A 75 0.62 -0.70 -18.14
N HIS A 76 -0.30 -0.83 -17.19
CA HIS A 76 -1.44 0.07 -17.04
C HIS A 76 -1.18 1.08 -15.93
N THR A 77 -1.55 2.34 -16.19
CA THR A 77 -1.54 3.39 -15.17
C THR A 77 -2.39 2.96 -13.97
N VAL A 78 -1.86 3.17 -12.78
CA VAL A 78 -2.57 2.90 -11.52
C VAL A 78 -2.97 4.22 -10.91
N ASP A 79 -4.26 4.42 -10.66
CA ASP A 79 -4.80 5.54 -9.89
C ASP A 79 -5.74 4.98 -8.82
N ILE A 80 -5.25 4.94 -7.57
CA ILE A 80 -5.99 4.38 -6.43
C ILE A 80 -5.77 5.19 -5.16
N SER A 81 -6.77 5.19 -4.28
CA SER A 81 -6.63 5.74 -2.91
C SER A 81 -5.76 4.85 -2.00
N GLY A 82 -5.52 3.60 -2.39
CA GLY A 82 -4.68 2.61 -1.71
C GLY A 82 -3.19 2.81 -1.90
N GLY A 83 -2.41 1.93 -1.26
CA GLY A 83 -0.99 1.78 -1.53
C GLY A 83 -0.73 0.75 -2.63
N MET A 84 0.53 0.62 -3.04
CA MET A 84 0.98 -0.37 -4.01
C MET A 84 2.22 -1.10 -3.51
N LEU A 85 2.26 -2.42 -3.66
CA LEU A 85 3.42 -3.29 -3.41
C LEU A 85 3.85 -3.91 -4.73
N VAL A 86 5.10 -3.69 -5.13
CA VAL A 86 5.66 -4.21 -6.38
C VAL A 86 6.79 -5.18 -6.06
N GLU A 87 6.55 -6.46 -6.36
CA GLU A 87 7.55 -7.53 -6.33
C GLU A 87 7.94 -7.98 -7.75
N GLY A 88 7.09 -7.72 -8.75
CA GLY A 88 7.34 -7.92 -10.17
C GLY A 88 7.81 -6.63 -10.86
N ARG A 89 7.23 -6.34 -12.03
CA ARG A 89 7.56 -5.15 -12.82
C ARG A 89 6.32 -4.32 -13.13
N HIS A 90 6.40 -3.01 -12.93
CA HIS A 90 5.37 -2.05 -13.29
C HIS A 90 5.98 -1.02 -14.24
N GLU A 91 5.41 -0.85 -15.43
CA GLU A 91 5.88 0.06 -16.49
C GLU A 91 4.76 1.02 -16.90
N ALA A 92 4.36 1.88 -15.97
CA ALA A 92 3.40 2.94 -16.19
C ALA A 92 3.47 3.95 -15.05
N ASP A 93 2.70 5.03 -15.17
CA ASP A 93 2.55 5.99 -14.09
C ASP A 93 1.68 5.42 -12.96
N ALA A 94 1.98 5.81 -11.73
CA ALA A 94 1.24 5.40 -10.54
C ALA A 94 0.88 6.63 -9.68
N ILE A 95 -0.40 6.84 -9.43
CA ILE A 95 -0.96 7.85 -8.53
C ILE A 95 -1.60 7.12 -7.35
N LEU A 96 -0.99 7.26 -6.18
CA LEU A 96 -1.36 6.52 -4.98
C LEU A 96 -1.77 7.48 -3.86
N GLY A 97 -2.95 7.25 -3.30
CA GLY A 97 -3.38 7.85 -2.04
C GLY A 97 -2.55 7.35 -0.86
N GLY A 98 -2.14 6.07 -0.91
CA GLY A 98 -1.28 5.40 0.06
C GLY A 98 0.20 5.37 -0.34
N GLY A 99 0.96 4.48 0.30
CA GLY A 99 2.39 4.34 0.05
C GLY A 99 2.74 3.37 -1.07
N LEU A 100 3.91 3.54 -1.68
CA LEU A 100 4.53 2.59 -2.60
C LEU A 100 5.61 1.79 -1.86
N VAL A 101 5.60 0.46 -2.01
CA VAL A 101 6.69 -0.42 -1.61
C VAL A 101 7.21 -1.13 -2.85
N VAL A 102 8.49 -0.95 -3.16
CA VAL A 102 9.18 -1.71 -4.21
C VAL A 102 10.09 -2.71 -3.51
N ALA A 103 9.71 -3.99 -3.56
CA ALA A 103 10.48 -5.09 -2.95
C ALA A 103 11.80 -5.32 -3.69
N ASP A 104 12.69 -6.17 -3.16
CA ASP A 104 14.02 -6.42 -3.73
C ASP A 104 13.99 -6.89 -5.20
N THR A 105 12.95 -7.65 -5.58
CA THR A 105 12.74 -8.09 -6.97
C THR A 105 11.92 -7.11 -7.81
N GLY A 106 11.39 -6.07 -7.17
CA GLY A 106 10.48 -5.09 -7.74
C GLY A 106 11.19 -4.12 -8.68
N THR A 107 10.55 -3.80 -9.80
CA THR A 107 10.98 -2.69 -10.67
C THR A 107 9.78 -1.83 -11.04
N VAL A 108 9.90 -0.52 -10.87
CA VAL A 108 8.92 0.47 -11.32
C VAL A 108 9.57 1.38 -12.36
N VAL A 109 8.92 1.55 -13.50
CA VAL A 109 9.32 2.45 -14.57
C VAL A 109 8.14 3.36 -14.90
N GLY A 110 8.28 4.66 -14.66
CA GLY A 110 7.21 5.64 -14.83
C GLY A 110 7.21 6.68 -13.72
N LYS A 111 6.30 7.66 -13.83
CA LYS A 111 6.14 8.71 -12.82
C LYS A 111 5.32 8.17 -11.65
N VAL A 112 5.80 8.41 -10.43
CA VAL A 112 5.12 7.94 -9.21
C VAL A 112 4.72 9.12 -8.35
N THR A 113 3.44 9.21 -8.00
CA THR A 113 2.93 10.06 -6.93
C THR A 113 2.42 9.19 -5.79
N ALA A 114 2.93 9.37 -4.57
CA ALA A 114 2.53 8.54 -3.43
C ALA A 114 2.54 9.31 -2.09
N ALA A 115 1.90 8.75 -1.06
CA ALA A 115 1.99 9.33 0.29
C ALA A 115 3.39 9.15 0.90
N SER A 116 4.00 7.99 0.69
CA SER A 116 5.36 7.66 1.12
C SER A 116 5.88 6.54 0.24
N ILE A 117 7.19 6.41 0.11
CA ILE A 117 7.80 5.40 -0.74
C ILE A 117 8.85 4.66 0.05
N VAL A 118 8.89 3.34 -0.10
CA VAL A 118 10.03 2.54 0.28
C VAL A 118 10.55 1.74 -0.91
N CYS A 119 11.84 1.85 -1.16
CA CYS A 119 12.50 1.23 -2.31
C CYS A 119 13.64 0.31 -1.86
N ARG A 120 13.43 -1.00 -2.01
CA ARG A 120 14.48 -2.04 -1.97
C ARG A 120 14.90 -2.52 -3.36
N GLY A 121 14.01 -2.38 -4.35
CA GLY A 121 14.27 -2.72 -5.74
C GLY A 121 14.72 -1.53 -6.57
N VAL A 122 14.11 -1.35 -7.74
CA VAL A 122 14.50 -0.30 -8.69
C VAL A 122 13.31 0.59 -9.04
N ILE A 123 13.48 1.91 -8.97
CA ILE A 123 12.54 2.89 -9.53
C ILE A 123 13.27 3.70 -10.60
N LYS A 124 12.66 3.80 -11.79
CA LYS A 124 13.13 4.63 -12.90
C LYS A 124 12.04 5.60 -13.32
N GLY A 125 12.23 6.87 -13.07
CA GLY A 125 11.25 7.92 -13.32
C GLY A 125 11.14 8.89 -12.15
N ASP A 126 10.37 9.96 -12.38
CA ASP A 126 10.20 11.01 -11.39
C ASP A 126 9.24 10.60 -10.28
N ILE A 127 9.59 10.98 -9.06
CA ILE A 127 8.91 10.65 -7.82
C ILE A 127 8.39 11.94 -7.17
N VAL A 128 7.11 11.94 -6.81
CA VAL A 128 6.49 12.94 -5.94
C VAL A 128 5.91 12.21 -4.73
N ALA A 129 6.60 12.29 -3.59
CA ALA A 129 6.14 11.73 -2.33
C ALA A 129 5.66 12.85 -1.43
N ARG A 130 4.42 12.76 -0.90
CA ARG A 130 3.97 13.72 0.12
C ARG A 130 4.81 13.63 1.39
N GLY A 131 5.33 12.44 1.70
CA GLY A 131 6.02 12.14 2.95
C GLY A 131 7.45 11.70 2.77
N THR A 132 7.75 10.57 3.39
CA THR A 132 9.10 10.02 3.41
C THR A 132 9.32 9.14 2.19
N VAL A 133 10.46 9.35 1.53
CA VAL A 133 11.07 8.38 0.63
C VAL A 133 12.19 7.69 1.40
N HIS A 134 12.07 6.39 1.59
CA HIS A 134 13.09 5.55 2.22
C HIS A 134 13.73 4.68 1.14
N LEU A 135 14.99 4.97 0.81
CA LEU A 135 15.80 4.19 -0.10
C LEU A 135 16.67 3.23 0.72
N CYS A 136 16.33 1.94 0.70
CA CYS A 136 17.03 0.91 1.45
C CYS A 136 18.38 0.54 0.81
N ALA A 137 19.21 -0.22 1.53
CA ALA A 137 20.58 -0.56 1.14
C ALA A 137 20.73 -1.16 -0.28
N ASN A 138 19.75 -1.95 -0.74
CA ASN A 138 19.77 -2.54 -2.09
C ASN A 138 19.00 -1.71 -3.14
N GLY A 139 18.36 -0.63 -2.71
CA GLY A 139 17.46 0.18 -3.51
C GLY A 139 18.20 1.06 -4.52
N ARG A 140 17.59 1.22 -5.70
CA ARG A 140 18.06 2.13 -6.76
C ARG A 140 16.94 3.05 -7.22
N ILE A 141 17.20 4.35 -7.24
CA ILE A 141 16.32 5.35 -7.86
C ILE A 141 17.10 6.05 -8.98
N GLU A 142 16.52 6.06 -10.18
CA GLU A 142 16.99 6.81 -11.34
C GLU A 142 15.90 7.79 -11.78
N GLY A 143 16.02 9.05 -11.39
CA GLY A 143 15.00 10.06 -11.63
C GLY A 143 14.98 11.14 -10.55
N ASN A 144 14.14 12.15 -10.72
CA ASN A 144 14.03 13.23 -9.76
C ASN A 144 13.10 12.86 -8.61
N VAL A 145 13.40 13.32 -7.40
CA VAL A 145 12.57 13.08 -6.20
C VAL A 145 12.14 14.42 -5.59
N GLU A 146 10.84 14.58 -5.42
CA GLU A 146 10.25 15.59 -4.56
C GLU A 146 9.63 14.89 -3.34
N ALA A 147 10.04 15.26 -2.13
CA ALA A 147 9.60 14.58 -0.90
C ALA A 147 9.61 15.49 0.33
N ALA A 148 8.87 15.17 1.39
CA ALA A 148 9.05 15.86 2.68
C ALA A 148 10.36 15.46 3.37
N THR A 149 10.77 14.20 3.21
CA THR A 149 11.97 13.66 3.82
C THR A 149 12.53 12.55 2.94
N LEU A 150 13.86 12.49 2.80
CA LEU A 150 14.57 11.42 2.11
C LEU A 150 15.51 10.74 3.10
N GLN A 151 15.33 9.43 3.27
CA GLN A 151 16.20 8.55 4.07
C GLN A 151 16.91 7.60 3.12
N ILE A 152 18.24 7.54 3.20
CA ILE A 152 19.07 6.70 2.33
C ILE A 152 19.93 5.83 3.25
N GLU A 153 19.84 4.51 3.07
CA GLU A 153 20.70 3.54 3.76
C GLU A 153 22.02 3.33 3.03
N ASP A 154 23.05 2.89 3.76
CA ASP A 154 24.34 2.53 3.17
C ASP A 154 24.18 1.44 2.10
N GLY A 155 24.79 1.66 0.93
CA GLY A 155 24.71 0.77 -0.23
C GLY A 155 23.66 1.17 -1.28
N ALA A 156 22.71 2.03 -0.91
CA ALA A 156 21.69 2.55 -1.81
C ALA A 156 22.29 3.36 -2.97
N ARG A 157 21.59 3.38 -4.11
CA ARG A 157 22.00 4.12 -5.30
C ARG A 157 20.93 5.14 -5.71
N PHE A 158 21.24 6.41 -5.56
CA PHE A 158 20.39 7.50 -6.01
C PHE A 158 21.07 8.25 -7.16
N MET A 159 20.37 8.42 -8.28
CA MET A 159 20.83 9.16 -9.45
C MET A 159 19.71 10.08 -9.97
N GLY A 160 19.84 11.37 -9.67
CA GLY A 160 18.89 12.41 -10.11
C GLY A 160 18.96 13.63 -9.20
N HIS A 161 17.99 14.54 -9.34
CA HIS A 161 17.85 15.69 -8.44
C HIS A 161 16.86 15.39 -7.32
N CYS A 162 17.13 15.91 -6.13
CA CYS A 162 16.21 15.81 -4.99
C CYS A 162 15.82 17.22 -4.54
N ARG A 163 14.51 17.44 -4.35
CA ARG A 163 13.94 18.62 -3.68
C ARG A 163 13.17 18.16 -2.46
N LEU A 164 13.52 18.72 -1.29
CA LEU A 164 12.81 18.42 -0.05
C LEU A 164 11.89 19.58 0.33
N GLU A 165 10.61 19.29 0.55
CA GLU A 165 9.59 20.26 0.94
C GLU A 165 8.98 19.86 2.29
N PRO A 166 9.53 20.37 3.41
CA PRO A 166 9.18 19.92 4.77
C PRO A 166 7.73 20.19 5.17
N GLU A 167 7.01 21.04 4.44
CA GLU A 167 5.61 21.39 4.69
C GLU A 167 4.63 20.32 4.18
N LEU A 168 5.10 19.35 3.38
CA LEU A 168 4.26 18.28 2.84
C LEU A 168 3.86 17.20 3.88
N LYS A 169 4.25 17.34 5.16
CA LYS A 169 4.10 16.32 6.24
C LYS A 169 2.78 15.55 6.18
N PRO A 170 2.78 14.28 5.72
CA PRO A 170 1.62 13.43 5.79
C PRO A 170 1.54 12.77 7.17
N LYS A 171 0.34 12.39 7.58
CA LYS A 171 0.13 11.53 8.74
C LYS A 171 0.89 10.19 8.52
N PRO A 172 1.49 9.59 9.56
CA PRO A 172 2.12 8.28 9.46
C PRO A 172 1.14 7.33 8.78
N THR A 173 1.50 6.91 7.56
CA THR A 173 0.60 6.19 6.68
C THR A 173 0.75 4.70 6.97
N THR A 174 -0.33 3.94 6.85
CA THR A 174 -0.38 2.47 6.96
C THR A 174 0.83 1.77 6.35
N ALA A 175 1.26 2.21 5.15
CA ALA A 175 2.39 1.63 4.44
C ALA A 175 3.67 1.52 5.30
N TRP A 176 3.94 2.47 6.19
CA TRP A 176 5.12 2.45 7.08
C TRP A 176 5.01 1.41 8.21
N ASN A 177 3.82 1.23 8.78
CA ASN A 177 3.59 0.27 9.85
C ASN A 177 3.54 -1.17 9.32
N SER A 178 2.82 -1.39 8.20
CA SER A 178 2.81 -2.67 7.49
C SER A 178 4.22 -3.05 7.01
N PHE A 179 5.02 -2.05 6.62
CA PHE A 179 6.43 -2.22 6.25
C PHE A 179 7.33 -2.62 7.43
N LYS A 180 7.21 -1.96 8.59
CA LYS A 180 7.97 -2.35 9.80
C LYS A 180 7.69 -3.80 10.21
N SER A 181 6.43 -4.20 10.11
CA SER A 181 6.01 -5.59 10.33
C SER A 181 6.65 -6.55 9.32
N LEU A 182 6.58 -6.24 8.02
CA LEU A 182 7.16 -7.07 6.95
C LEU A 182 8.69 -7.20 7.02
N LEU A 183 9.39 -6.20 7.56
CA LEU A 183 10.83 -6.23 7.77
C LEU A 183 11.26 -6.84 9.11
N GLY A 184 10.33 -7.21 10.00
CA GLY A 184 10.66 -7.59 11.38
C GLY A 184 11.34 -6.46 12.17
N MET A 185 11.20 -5.20 11.73
CA MET A 185 11.70 -4.02 12.43
C MET A 185 10.67 -3.65 13.49
N GLY A 186 10.93 -4.10 14.73
CA GLY A 186 10.08 -3.77 15.88
C GLY A 186 9.84 -2.27 16.00
N SER A 187 8.66 -1.90 16.48
CA SER A 187 8.42 -0.56 16.99
C SER A 187 9.34 -0.35 18.19
N SER A 188 10.54 0.18 17.97
CA SER A 188 11.26 0.83 19.05
C SER A 188 10.35 1.96 19.51
N GLN A 189 9.71 1.76 20.64
CA GLN A 189 9.18 2.85 21.42
C GLN A 189 10.33 3.83 21.55
N ALA A 190 10.11 5.08 21.15
CA ALA A 190 10.85 6.17 21.75
C ALA A 190 10.41 6.17 23.21
N SER A 191 11.16 5.42 24.04
CA SER A 191 11.18 5.60 25.48
C SER A 191 12.14 6.75 25.78
N ASP A 192 11.60 7.69 26.56
CA ASP A 192 12.20 8.85 27.23
C ASP A 192 12.33 10.16 26.43
#